data_AF-A0A8J7Q1V7-F1
#
_entry.id   AF-A0A8J7Q1V7-F1
#
_cell.length_a   1.000
_cell.length_b   1.000
_cell.length_c   1.000
_cell.angle_alpha   90.00
_cell.angle_beta   90.00
_cell.angle_gamma   90.00
#
_symmetry.space_group_name_H-M   'P 1'
#
loop_
_entity.id
_entity.type
_entity.pdbx_description
1 polymer ?
#
loop_
_entity_poly.entity_id
_entity_poly.type
_entity_poly.pdbx_seq_one_letter_code
_entity_poly.pdbx_strand_id
1 'polypeptide(L)' 'AWWPDVGMAWEVDSFAERITAQRYARTIAKHARLIACGVVVLHSTPSRLRHDRPTLADELRRSYACASQRPTPEVLPHS' A
#
# COMPACT_ATOMS: atom_id res chain seq x y z
N ALA A 1 0.19 -1.32 -7.22
CA ALA A 1 0.68 -2.70 -7.47
C ALA A 1 0.25 -3.61 -6.33
N TRP A 2 0.12 -4.91 -6.57
CA TRP A 2 -0.31 -5.91 -5.58
C TRP A 2 0.61 -7.15 -5.66
N TRP A 3 1.12 -7.60 -4.53
CA TRP A 3 1.96 -8.79 -4.35
C TRP A 3 1.29 -9.74 -3.33
N PRO A 4 0.46 -10.69 -3.80
CA PRO A 4 -0.33 -11.55 -2.92
C PRO A 4 0.51 -12.53 -2.10
N ASP A 5 1.63 -12.99 -2.66
CA ASP A 5 2.58 -13.95 -2.09
C ASP A 5 3.22 -13.49 -0.78
N VAL A 6 3.34 -12.18 -0.58
CA VAL A 6 3.87 -11.57 0.64
C VAL A 6 2.83 -10.70 1.36
N GLY A 7 1.60 -10.64 0.84
CA GLY A 7 0.56 -9.76 1.36
C GLY A 7 0.98 -8.28 1.36
N MET A 8 1.43 -7.75 0.22
CA MET A 8 1.85 -6.36 0.10
C MET A 8 1.09 -5.61 -1.00
N ALA A 9 0.62 -4.41 -0.69
CA ALA A 9 0.04 -3.47 -1.64
C ALA A 9 0.91 -2.20 -1.73
N TRP A 10 1.01 -1.64 -2.93
CA TRP A 10 1.56 -0.30 -3.13
C TRP A 10 0.55 0.58 -3.86
N GLU A 11 0.17 1.69 -3.22
CA GLU A 11 -0.78 2.66 -3.75
C GLU A 11 -0.07 3.99 -4.06
N VAL A 12 -0.33 4.51 -5.26
CA VAL A 12 0.14 5.84 -5.68
C VAL A 12 -1.03 6.80 -5.59
N ASP A 13 -1.02 7.61 -4.54
CA ASP A 13 -2.10 8.51 -4.19
C ASP A 13 -1.92 9.86 -4.87
N SER A 14 -2.82 10.19 -5.80
CA SER A 14 -2.85 11.50 -6.47
C SER A 14 -3.52 12.59 -5.63
N PHE A 15 -3.69 12.38 -4.31
CA PHE A 15 -4.50 13.22 -3.42
C PHE A 15 -3.89 14.59 -3.08
N ALA A 16 -2.93 15.09 -3.85
CA ALA A 16 -2.14 16.27 -3.48
C ALA A 16 -2.98 17.55 -3.29
N GLU A 17 -4.20 17.68 -3.84
CA GLU A 17 -4.85 19.00 -3.90
C GLU A 17 -6.33 19.10 -3.52
N ARG A 18 -7.08 18.01 -3.27
CA ARG A 18 -8.49 18.11 -2.81
C ARG A 18 -9.03 16.79 -2.25
N ILE A 19 -8.91 16.60 -0.93
CA ILE A 19 -9.60 15.50 -0.21
C ILE A 19 -10.92 16.03 0.37
N THR A 20 -12.03 15.34 0.09
CA THR A 20 -13.29 15.53 0.80
C THR A 20 -13.35 14.57 2.00
N ALA A 21 -14.07 14.93 3.06
CA ALA A 21 -14.23 14.09 4.27
C ALA A 21 -14.74 12.67 3.93
N GLN A 22 -15.61 12.55 2.93
CA GLN A 22 -16.14 11.26 2.48
C GLN A 22 -15.08 10.39 1.77
N ARG A 23 -14.16 10.99 1.00
CA ARG A 23 -13.03 10.27 0.40
C ARG A 23 -12.06 9.79 1.47
N TYR A 24 -11.77 10.64 2.46
CA TYR A 24 -10.93 10.27 3.59
C TYR A 24 -11.49 9.05 4.37
N ALA A 25 -12.78 9.06 4.70
CA ALA A 25 -13.41 7.94 5.40
C ALA A 25 -13.36 6.62 4.61
N ARG A 26 -13.55 6.67 3.29
CA ARG A 26 -13.43 5.49 2.41
C ARG A 26 -12.01 4.94 2.38
N THR A 27 -11.00 5.81 2.30
CA THR A 27 -9.58 5.41 2.35
C THR A 27 -9.25 4.72 3.67
N ILE A 28 -9.69 5.29 4.81
CA ILE A 28 -9.50 4.68 6.13
C ILE A 28 -10.17 3.31 6.22
N ALA A 29 -11.42 3.17 5.77
CA ALA A 29 -12.13 1.89 5.82
C ALA A 29 -11.46 0.81 4.95
N LYS A 30 -10.94 1.19 3.77
CA LYS A 30 -10.18 0.30 2.89
C LYS A 30 -8.87 -0.14 3.57
N HIS A 31 -8.13 0.79 4.16
CA HIS A 31 -6.86 0.48 4.84
C HIS A 31 -7.06 -0.41 6.05
N ALA A 32 -8.10 -0.16 6.85
CA ALA A 32 -8.44 -0.98 8.00
C ALA A 32 -8.65 -2.45 7.61
N ARG A 33 -9.32 -2.72 6.48
CA ARG A 33 -9.51 -4.08 5.97
C ARG A 33 -8.21 -4.74 5.55
N LEU A 34 -7.34 -4.02 4.85
CA LEU A 34 -6.03 -4.53 4.43
C LEU A 34 -5.17 -4.89 5.65
N ILE A 35 -5.09 -3.99 6.64
CA ILE A 35 -4.34 -4.21 7.88
C ILE A 35 -4.92 -5.40 8.66
N ALA A 36 -6.24 -5.52 8.76
CA ALA A 36 -6.89 -6.64 9.44
C ALA A 36 -6.57 -8.00 8.80
N CYS A 37 -6.33 -8.02 7.49
CA CYS A 37 -5.87 -9.20 6.75
C CYS A 37 -4.33 -9.38 6.79
N GLY A 38 -3.59 -8.62 7.60
CA GLY A 38 -2.13 -8.72 7.69
C GLY A 38 -1.35 -8.09 6.52
N VAL A 39 -2.04 -7.36 5.64
CA VAL A 39 -1.43 -6.76 4.44
C VAL A 39 -0.59 -5.55 4.81
N VAL A 40 0.63 -5.48 4.26
CA VAL A 40 1.51 -4.31 4.32
C VAL A 40 1.14 -3.37 3.16
N VAL A 41 0.78 -2.13 3.46
CA VAL A 41 0.44 -1.13 2.44
C VAL A 41 1.46 0.00 2.45
N LEU A 42 2.14 0.23 1.33
CA LEU A 42 2.99 1.40 1.10
C LEU A 42 2.22 2.44 0.29
N HIS A 43 2.25 3.69 0.74
CA HIS A 43 1.67 4.83 0.03
C HIS A 43 2.76 5.73 -0.52
N SER A 44 2.55 6.26 -1.72
CA SER A 44 3.44 7.26 -2.32
C SER A 44 2.65 8.26 -3.15
N THR A 45 3.21 9.45 -3.39
CA THR A 45 2.58 10.43 -4.28
C THR A 45 3.20 10.39 -5.68
N PRO A 46 2.46 10.79 -6.73
CA PRO A 46 3.02 10.94 -8.07
C PRO A 46 4.24 11.86 -8.12
N SER A 47 4.26 12.92 -7.30
CA SER A 47 5.40 13.83 -7.19
C SER A 47 6.64 13.09 -6.67
N ARG A 48 6.50 12.30 -5.59
CA ARG A 48 7.60 11.51 -5.04
C ARG A 48 8.11 10.46 -6.03
N LEU A 49 7.21 9.82 -6.77
CA LEU A 49 7.58 8.90 -7.85
C LEU A 49 8.34 9.58 -8.99
N ARG A 50 8.21 10.90 -9.19
CA ARG A 50 8.96 11.64 -10.22
C ARG A 50 10.28 12.18 -9.69
N HIS A 51 10.31 12.66 -8.45
CA HIS A 51 11.42 13.44 -7.92
C HIS A 51 12.34 12.67 -6.94
N ASP A 52 11.90 11.53 -6.41
CA ASP A 52 12.61 10.79 -5.37
C ASP A 52 12.51 9.27 -5.58
N ARG A 53 12.75 8.84 -6.83
CA ARG A 53 12.68 7.43 -7.23
C ARG A 53 13.62 6.50 -6.46
N PRO A 54 14.90 6.87 -6.20
CA PRO A 54 15.82 5.97 -5.49
C PRO A 54 15.33 5.65 -4.09
N THR A 55 14.92 6.66 -3.32
CA THR A 55 14.41 6.47 -1.95
C THR A 55 13.12 5.65 -1.94
N LEU A 56 12.19 5.92 -2.87
CA LEU A 56 10.95 5.14 -2.98
C LEU A 56 11.22 3.66 -3.32
N ALA A 57 12.23 3.39 -4.15
CA ALA A 57 12.64 2.02 -4.46
C ALA A 57 13.21 1.29 -3.23
N ASP A 58 13.97 1.98 -2.38
CA ASP A 58 14.50 1.40 -1.14
C ASP A 58 13.40 1.18 -0.10
N GLU A 59 12.45 2.08 0.02
CA GLU A 59 11.25 1.88 0.84
C GLU A 59 10.46 0.66 0.37
N LEU A 60 10.21 0.54 -0.94
CA LEU A 60 9.54 -0.62 -1.53
C LEU A 60 10.25 -1.93 -1.18
N ARG A 61 11.58 -1.99 -1.33
CA ARG A 61 12.37 -3.19 -1.00
C ARG A 61 12.28 -3.55 0.49
N ARG A 62 12.36 -2.56 1.38
CA ARG A 62 12.25 -2.78 2.83
C ARG A 62 10.87 -3.25 3.24
N SER A 63 9.82 -2.65 2.68
CA SER A 63 8.43 -3.07 2.89
C SER A 63 8.21 -4.49 2.41
N TYR A 64 8.72 -4.84 1.23
CA TYR A 64 8.66 -6.20 0.69
C TYR A 64 9.38 -7.21 1.59
N ALA A 65 10.59 -6.89 2.04
CA ALA A 65 11.36 -7.76 2.94
C ALA A 65 10.66 -7.96 4.29
N CYS A 66 10.00 -6.93 4.84
CA CYS A 66 9.22 -7.04 6.07
C CYS A 66 7.95 -7.87 5.86
N ALA A 67 7.25 -7.68 4.75
CA ALA A 67 6.06 -8.43 4.40
C ALA A 67 6.37 -9.93 4.20
N SER A 68 7.50 -10.24 3.56
CA SER A 68 7.98 -11.61 3.33
C SER A 68 8.34 -12.39 4.60
N GLN A 69 8.57 -11.70 5.72
CA GLN A 69 8.89 -12.33 7.01
C GLN A 69 7.63 -12.69 7.82
N ARG A 70 6.45 -12.29 7.35
CA ARG A 70 5.17 -12.61 8.00
C ARG A 70 4.60 -13.89 7.39
N PRO A 71 3.82 -14.68 8.16
CA PRO A 71 3.02 -15.74 7.58
C PRO A 71 2.17 -15.18 6.45
N THR A 72 2.22 -15.79 5.27
CA THR A 72 1.49 -15.30 4.10
C THR A 72 0.01 -15.20 4.45
N PRO A 73 -0.60 -14.02 4.35
CA PRO A 73 -2.02 -13.90 4.66
C PRO A 73 -2.82 -14.70 3.65
N GLU A 74 -3.84 -15.43 4.13
CA GLU A 74 -4.76 -16.18 3.28
C GLU A 74 -5.70 -15.18 2.58
N VAL A 75 -5.20 -14.52 1.54
CA VAL A 75 -6.00 -13.60 0.74
C VAL A 75 -6.63 -14.40 -0.39
N LEU A 76 -7.85 -14.90 -0.16
CA LEU A 76 -8.60 -15.62 -1.20
C LEU A 76 -8.88 -14.67 -2.39
N PRO A 77 -8.41 -14.98 -3.61
CA PRO A 77 -8.78 -14.20 -4.79
C PRO A 77 -10.28 -14.36 -5.01
N HIS A 78 -10.98 -13.24 -5.16
CA HIS A 78 -12.41 -13.27 -5.48
C HIS A 78 -12.50 -13.53 -6.99
N SER A 79 -13.03 -14.70 -7.36
CA SER A 79 -13.31 -15.12 -8.74
C SER A 79 -14.38 -14.27 -9.41
#